data_AF-A0A1J3HZS7-F1
#
_entry.id   AF-A0A1J3HZS7-F1
#
_cell.length_a   1.000
_cell.length_b   1.000
_cell.length_c   1.000
_cell.angle_alpha   90.00
_cell.angle_beta   90.00
_cell.angle_gamma   90.00
#
_symmetry.space_group_name_H-M   'P 1'
#
loop_
_entity.id
_entity.type
_entity.pdbx_description
1 polymer ?
#
loop_
_entity_poly.entity_id
_entity_poly.type
_entity_poly.pdbx_seq_one_letter_code
_entity_poly.pdbx_strand_id
1 'polypeptide(L)'
;FLYQEYEILAIFIVVFGILLLVLLGAIHNWHSGVFTMISFVAGATTSILSGFIGMRIAVYTNSRTALSAQRGYEYAFDTSFKGGAVMGFALVSLGLIVLYILINAYHAYYSTAFTTDKYEAVSFEDTKAMYEAIAGYGLGGSSVALFGRVGGGIYTKAADVGADLAGKVEAGLREDDPRNPAVVADNVGDNVGDIAGMGADLFG
;
A
#
# COMPACT_ATOMS: atom_id res chain seq x y z
N PHE A 1 -10.93 -8.22 -7.99
CA PHE A 1 -10.04 -8.69 -6.91
C PHE A 1 -9.80 -7.59 -5.88
N LEU A 2 -9.01 -6.54 -6.16
CA LEU A 2 -8.66 -5.52 -5.14
C LEU A 2 -9.85 -4.90 -4.40
N TYR A 3 -10.97 -4.62 -5.07
CA TYR A 3 -12.17 -4.11 -4.37
C TYR A 3 -12.68 -5.06 -3.26
N GLN A 4 -12.65 -6.37 -3.51
CA GLN A 4 -13.08 -7.38 -2.54
C GLN A 4 -12.06 -7.53 -1.41
N GLU A 5 -10.76 -7.53 -1.75
CA GLU A 5 -9.70 -7.54 -0.75
C GLU A 5 -9.78 -6.31 0.16
N TYR A 6 -9.92 -5.12 -0.42
CA TYR A 6 -9.99 -3.86 0.32
C TYR A 6 -11.27 -3.71 1.16
N GLU A 7 -12.37 -4.32 0.76
CA GLU A 7 -13.59 -4.39 1.57
C GLU A 7 -13.35 -5.17 2.87
N ILE A 8 -12.65 -6.30 2.80
CA ILE A 8 -12.25 -7.08 3.97
C ILE A 8 -11.23 -6.31 4.81
N LEU A 9 -10.26 -5.65 4.17
CA LEU A 9 -9.28 -4.83 4.88
C LEU A 9 -9.90 -3.64 5.58
N ALA A 10 -10.94 -3.02 5.02
CA ALA A 10 -11.65 -1.93 5.68
C ALA A 10 -12.25 -2.38 7.02
N ILE A 11 -12.83 -3.59 7.07
CA ILE A 11 -13.33 -4.18 8.33
C ILE A 11 -12.18 -4.37 9.32
N PHE A 12 -11.06 -4.94 8.87
CA PHE A 12 -9.88 -5.14 9.71
C PHE A 12 -9.33 -3.80 10.26
N ILE A 13 -9.20 -2.77 9.43
CA ILE A 13 -8.70 -1.45 9.82
C ILE A 13 -9.58 -0.85 10.91
N VAL A 14 -10.91 -0.94 10.78
CA VAL A 14 -11.83 -0.42 11.80
C VAL A 14 -11.68 -1.19 13.11
N VAL A 15 -11.70 -2.52 13.06
CA VAL A 15 -11.61 -3.37 14.27
C VAL A 15 -10.27 -3.18 14.98
N PHE A 16 -9.17 -3.20 14.23
CA PHE A 16 -7.82 -3.05 14.77
C PHE A 16 -7.57 -1.61 15.25
N GLY A 17 -8.12 -0.60 14.57
CA GLY A 17 -8.08 0.79 15.00
C GLY A 17 -8.77 1.01 16.35
N ILE A 18 -9.97 0.43 16.54
CA ILE A 18 -10.67 0.45 17.83
C ILE A 18 -9.88 -0.28 18.91
N LEU A 19 -9.28 -1.43 18.57
CA LEU A 19 -8.43 -2.19 19.49
C LEU A 19 -7.23 -1.34 19.96
N LEU A 20 -6.54 -0.64 19.05
CA LEU A 20 -5.44 0.26 19.38
C LEU A 20 -5.90 1.41 20.28
N LEU A 21 -7.04 2.01 19.98
CA LEU A 21 -7.63 3.08 20.79
C LEU A 21 -7.89 2.62 22.23
N VAL A 22 -8.50 1.43 22.41
CA VAL A 22 -8.83 0.91 23.74
C VAL A 22 -7.58 0.51 24.51
N LEU A 23 -6.63 -0.19 23.88
CA LEU A 23 -5.40 -0.62 24.54
C LEU A 23 -4.52 0.56 24.95
N LEU A 24 -4.26 1.50 24.03
CA LEU A 24 -3.42 2.66 24.32
C LEU A 24 -4.14 3.67 25.24
N GLY A 25 -5.47 3.78 25.10
CA GLY A 25 -6.30 4.57 26.02
C GLY A 25 -6.25 4.05 27.46
N ALA A 26 -6.20 2.73 27.64
CA ALA A 26 -6.12 2.11 28.96
C ALA A 26 -4.72 2.14 29.58
N ILE A 27 -3.65 2.08 28.78
CA ILE A 27 -2.27 2.02 29.28
C ILE A 27 -1.66 3.41 29.47
N HIS A 28 -1.90 4.33 28.54
CA HIS A 28 -1.32 5.69 28.56
C HIS A 28 -2.40 6.74 28.82
N ASN A 29 -3.11 7.15 27.78
CA ASN A 29 -4.11 8.22 27.82
C ASN A 29 -5.03 8.09 26.60
N TRP A 30 -6.32 8.38 26.77
CA TRP A 30 -7.30 8.34 25.69
C TRP A 30 -6.96 9.30 24.53
N HIS A 31 -6.34 10.44 24.83
CA HIS A 31 -5.87 11.37 23.80
C HIS A 31 -4.81 10.74 22.89
N SER A 32 -3.76 10.14 23.48
CA SER A 32 -2.71 9.45 22.73
C SER A 32 -3.29 8.29 21.90
N GLY A 33 -4.20 7.50 22.49
CA GLY A 33 -4.88 6.41 21.78
C GLY A 33 -5.66 6.88 20.54
N VAL A 34 -6.35 8.02 20.63
CA VAL A 34 -7.07 8.61 19.48
C VAL A 34 -6.10 9.06 18.39
N PHE A 35 -4.99 9.73 18.73
CA PHE A 35 -3.99 10.14 17.74
C PHE A 35 -3.32 8.94 17.07
N THR A 36 -2.95 7.90 17.82
CA THR A 36 -2.38 6.68 17.23
C THR A 36 -3.37 5.98 16.31
N MET A 37 -4.65 5.92 16.68
CA MET A 37 -5.71 5.37 15.82
C MET A 37 -5.86 6.18 14.52
N ILE A 38 -5.87 7.51 14.59
CA ILE A 38 -5.95 8.37 13.41
C ILE A 38 -4.73 8.15 12.50
N SER A 39 -3.53 8.11 13.07
CA SER A 39 -2.30 7.82 12.32
C SER A 39 -2.35 6.45 11.68
N PHE A 40 -2.83 5.42 12.39
CA PHE A 40 -3.02 4.07 11.87
C PHE A 40 -3.98 4.04 10.68
N VAL A 41 -5.15 4.66 10.79
CA VAL A 41 -6.12 4.72 9.69
C VAL A 41 -5.56 5.50 8.50
N ALA A 42 -4.84 6.60 8.74
CA ALA A 42 -4.19 7.37 7.70
C ALA A 42 -3.14 6.53 6.95
N GLY A 43 -2.29 5.79 7.68
CA GLY A 43 -1.28 4.90 7.11
C GLY A 43 -1.90 3.76 6.31
N ALA A 44 -2.92 3.11 6.87
CA ALA A 44 -3.66 2.05 6.19
C ALA A 44 -4.30 2.56 4.88
N THR A 45 -4.92 3.74 4.92
CA THR A 45 -5.54 4.35 3.73
C THR A 45 -4.50 4.71 2.67
N THR A 46 -3.36 5.29 3.08
CA THR A 46 -2.26 5.58 2.15
C THR A 46 -1.71 4.31 1.51
N SER A 47 -1.57 3.22 2.26
CA SER A 47 -1.12 1.92 1.73
C SER A 47 -2.08 1.35 0.68
N ILE A 48 -3.39 1.39 0.95
CA ILE A 48 -4.44 0.99 -0.01
C ILE A 48 -4.35 1.83 -1.29
N LEU A 49 -4.21 3.15 -1.15
CA LEU A 49 -4.10 4.08 -2.28
C LEU A 49 -2.82 3.82 -3.10
N SER A 50 -1.68 3.59 -2.44
CA SER A 50 -0.40 3.25 -3.06
C SER A 50 -0.53 1.99 -3.92
N GLY A 51 -1.08 0.90 -3.37
CA GLY A 51 -1.31 -0.33 -4.13
C GLY A 51 -2.28 -0.13 -5.31
N PHE A 52 -3.35 0.65 -5.11
CA PHE A 52 -4.34 0.92 -6.17
C PHE A 52 -3.76 1.77 -7.32
N ILE A 53 -3.04 2.84 -7.00
CA ILE A 53 -2.40 3.71 -8.00
C ILE A 53 -1.36 2.92 -8.79
N GLY A 54 -0.52 2.13 -8.11
CA GLY A 54 0.47 1.27 -8.75
C GLY A 54 -0.17 0.32 -9.76
N MET A 55 -1.21 -0.42 -9.34
CA MET A 55 -1.94 -1.35 -10.22
C MET A 55 -2.56 -0.64 -11.43
N ARG A 56 -3.17 0.53 -11.23
CA ARG A 56 -3.76 1.31 -12.33
C ARG A 56 -2.74 1.71 -13.38
N ILE A 57 -1.54 2.13 -12.95
CA ILE A 57 -0.46 2.48 -13.86
C ILE A 57 0.04 1.24 -14.59
N ALA A 58 0.27 0.13 -13.89
CA ALA A 58 0.74 -1.12 -14.50
C ALA A 58 -0.22 -1.63 -15.59
N VAL A 59 -1.51 -1.78 -15.28
CA VAL A 59 -2.53 -2.22 -16.26
C VAL A 59 -2.56 -1.30 -17.49
N TYR A 60 -2.39 0.01 -17.28
CA TYR A 60 -2.35 0.98 -18.35
C TYR A 60 -1.07 0.88 -19.21
N THR A 61 0.07 0.56 -18.60
CA THR A 61 1.36 0.47 -19.29
C THR A 61 1.60 -0.86 -19.98
N ASN A 62 1.04 -1.98 -19.50
CA ASN A 62 1.30 -3.32 -20.02
C ASN A 62 1.01 -3.43 -21.54
N SER A 63 -0.17 -3.00 -21.96
CA SER A 63 -0.56 -3.01 -23.38
C SER A 63 0.30 -2.09 -24.26
N ARG A 64 0.79 -0.98 -23.69
CA ARG A 64 1.67 -0.03 -24.39
C ARG A 64 3.06 -0.59 -24.56
N THR A 65 3.59 -1.26 -23.54
CA THR A 65 4.86 -1.97 -23.61
C THR A 65 4.80 -3.04 -24.69
N ALA A 66 3.71 -3.82 -24.77
CA ALA A 66 3.50 -4.82 -25.82
C ALA A 66 3.46 -4.20 -27.23
N LEU A 67 2.79 -3.05 -27.39
CA LEU A 67 2.77 -2.32 -28.66
C LEU A 67 4.15 -1.75 -29.02
N SER A 68 4.86 -1.17 -28.05
CA SER A 68 6.21 -0.62 -28.24
C SER A 68 7.23 -1.69 -28.62
N ALA A 69 7.06 -2.93 -28.14
CA ALA A 69 7.92 -4.06 -28.48
C ALA A 69 7.94 -4.38 -29.98
N GLN A 70 6.90 -4.01 -30.74
CA GLN A 70 6.89 -4.14 -32.20
C GLN A 70 7.95 -3.27 -32.90
N ARG A 71 8.43 -2.21 -32.22
CA ARG A 71 9.48 -1.30 -32.73
C ARG A 71 10.89 -1.68 -32.27
N GLY A 72 11.01 -2.63 -31.35
CA GLY A 72 12.27 -3.05 -30.75
C GLY A 72 12.26 -3.00 -29.22
N TYR A 73 13.21 -3.71 -28.62
CA TYR A 73 13.31 -3.87 -27.17
C TYR A 73 13.60 -2.54 -26.44
N GLU A 74 14.35 -1.62 -27.05
CA GLU A 74 14.68 -0.31 -26.47
C GLU A 74 13.41 0.51 -26.18
N TYR A 75 12.47 0.54 -27.12
CA TYR A 75 11.19 1.26 -26.95
C TYR A 75 10.28 0.60 -25.92
N ALA A 76 10.26 -0.73 -25.88
CA ALA A 76 9.52 -1.47 -24.86
C ALA A 76 10.08 -1.21 -23.46
N PHE A 77 11.41 -1.26 -23.32
CA PHE A 77 12.10 -0.97 -22.07
C PHE A 77 11.79 0.46 -21.60
N ASP A 78 11.97 1.47 -22.45
CA ASP A 78 11.67 2.87 -22.12
C ASP A 78 10.20 3.06 -21.68
N THR A 79 9.25 2.41 -22.35
CA THR A 79 7.82 2.47 -21.99
C THR A 79 7.57 1.84 -20.62
N SER A 80 8.10 0.65 -20.37
CA SER A 80 7.95 -0.08 -19.11
C SER A 80 8.63 0.63 -17.94
N PHE A 81 9.84 1.17 -18.15
CA PHE A 81 10.62 1.89 -17.15
C PHE A 81 9.93 3.19 -16.74
N LYS A 82 9.42 3.96 -17.72
CA LYS A 82 8.61 5.15 -17.43
C LYS A 82 7.35 4.80 -16.65
N GLY A 83 6.69 3.69 -16.98
CA GLY A 83 5.56 3.17 -16.21
C GLY A 83 5.91 2.93 -14.74
N GLY A 84 6.97 2.18 -14.48
CA GLY A 84 7.49 1.93 -13.12
C GLY A 84 7.93 3.20 -12.40
N ALA A 85 8.54 4.15 -13.11
CA ALA A 85 8.94 5.44 -12.54
C ALA A 85 7.74 6.26 -12.06
N VAL A 86 6.63 6.30 -12.81
CA VAL A 86 5.40 7.00 -12.38
C VAL A 86 4.85 6.38 -11.10
N MET A 87 4.84 5.05 -11.00
CA MET A 87 4.46 4.36 -9.76
C MET A 87 5.39 4.78 -8.60
N GLY A 88 6.71 4.67 -8.77
CA GLY A 88 7.68 5.02 -7.73
C GLY A 88 7.55 6.46 -7.22
N PHE A 89 7.52 7.45 -8.12
CA PHE A 89 7.39 8.86 -7.73
C PHE A 89 6.05 9.16 -7.08
N ALA A 90 4.95 8.57 -7.57
CA ALA A 90 3.63 8.77 -6.99
C ALA A 90 3.54 8.22 -5.57
N LEU A 91 4.04 7.00 -5.34
CA LEU A 91 3.99 6.32 -4.04
C LEU A 91 4.86 7.05 -3.01
N VAL A 92 6.10 7.39 -3.35
CA VAL A 92 7.02 8.10 -2.44
C VAL A 92 6.46 9.49 -2.10
N SER A 93 5.95 10.21 -3.10
CA SER A 93 5.39 11.55 -2.89
C SER A 93 4.12 11.51 -2.03
N LEU A 94 3.24 10.52 -2.26
CA LEU A 94 2.03 10.32 -1.46
C LEU A 94 2.37 9.96 0.00
N GLY A 95 3.31 9.04 0.21
CA GLY A 95 3.75 8.66 1.54
C GLY A 95 4.33 9.83 2.34
N LEU A 96 5.19 10.63 1.70
CA LEU A 96 5.83 11.80 2.32
C LEU A 96 4.85 12.93 2.59
N ILE A 97 3.94 13.25 1.66
CA ILE A 97 3.01 14.37 1.86
C ILE A 97 2.03 14.08 3.00
N VAL A 98 1.52 12.85 3.10
CA VAL A 98 0.61 12.47 4.19
C VAL A 98 1.33 12.46 5.52
N LEU A 99 2.56 11.94 5.57
CA LEU A 99 3.39 11.98 6.78
C LEU A 99 3.70 13.42 7.21
N TYR A 100 4.08 14.29 6.27
CA TYR A 100 4.32 15.70 6.53
C TYR A 100 3.08 16.41 7.08
N ILE A 101 1.91 16.16 6.49
CA ILE A 101 0.64 16.73 6.96
C ILE A 101 0.32 16.23 8.38
N LEU A 102 0.51 14.94 8.67
CA LEU A 102 0.29 14.38 10.00
C LEU A 102 1.23 15.02 11.04
N ILE A 103 2.52 15.12 10.74
CA ILE A 103 3.50 15.75 11.64
C ILE A 103 3.10 17.20 11.94
N ASN A 104 2.76 17.99 10.91
CA ASN A 104 2.39 19.39 11.11
C ASN A 104 1.06 19.55 11.85
N ALA A 105 0.07 18.70 11.56
CA ALA A 105 -1.22 18.72 12.25
C ALA A 105 -1.07 18.37 13.73
N TYR A 106 -0.23 17.39 14.06
CA TYR A 106 0.00 16.98 15.44
C TYR A 106 0.84 18.03 16.16
N HIS A 107 1.87 18.55 15.51
CA HIS A 107 2.65 19.66 16.05
C HIS A 107 1.74 20.86 16.37
N ALA A 108 0.81 21.24 15.50
CA ALA A 108 -0.14 22.32 15.76
C ALA A 108 -1.05 22.03 16.97
N TYR A 109 -1.52 20.78 17.12
CA TYR A 109 -2.35 20.38 18.27
C TYR A 109 -1.56 20.39 19.59
N TYR A 110 -0.41 19.72 19.65
CA TYR A 110 0.40 19.62 20.85
C TYR A 110 1.01 20.98 21.25
N SER A 111 1.36 21.84 20.28
CA SER A 111 1.80 23.22 20.55
C SER A 111 0.68 24.17 20.97
N THR A 112 -0.57 23.96 20.54
CA THR A 112 -1.68 24.85 20.95
C THR A 112 -2.33 24.41 22.27
N ALA A 113 -2.33 23.10 22.58
CA ALA A 113 -2.98 22.55 23.76
C ALA A 113 -2.20 22.75 25.07
N PHE A 114 -0.87 22.93 25.01
CA PHE A 114 -0.01 22.96 26.21
C PHE A 114 0.80 24.25 26.41
N THR A 115 0.71 25.21 25.49
CA THR A 115 1.49 26.46 25.55
C THR A 115 0.66 27.61 26.11
N THR A 116 0.65 27.75 27.44
CA THR A 116 0.04 28.93 28.10
C THR A 116 0.93 30.18 27.94
N ASP A 117 2.22 30.01 27.64
CA ASP A 117 3.16 31.09 27.31
C ASP A 117 3.93 30.80 26.02
N LYS A 118 3.76 31.65 25.00
CA LYS A 118 4.28 31.54 23.61
C LYS A 118 5.81 31.40 23.44
N TYR A 119 6.57 31.27 24.53
CA TYR A 119 8.04 31.27 24.54
C TYR A 119 8.66 30.08 25.28
N GLU A 120 7.88 29.11 25.76
CA GLU A 120 8.43 27.86 26.29
C GLU A 120 8.70 26.87 25.15
N ALA A 121 9.90 26.29 25.14
CA ALA A 121 10.23 25.20 24.23
C ALA A 121 9.31 24.00 24.52
N VAL A 122 8.76 23.38 23.46
CA VAL A 122 7.96 22.16 23.57
C VAL A 122 8.73 21.14 24.40
N SER A 123 8.11 20.64 25.47
CA SER A 123 8.75 19.65 26.34
C SER A 123 9.17 18.42 25.52
N PHE A 124 10.31 17.84 25.89
CA PHE A 124 10.81 16.62 25.27
C PHE A 124 9.78 15.49 25.35
N GLU A 125 9.00 15.45 26.44
CA GLU A 125 7.99 14.43 26.70
C GLU A 125 6.77 14.56 25.77
N ASP A 126 6.36 15.78 25.43
CA ASP A 126 5.26 16.04 24.48
C ASP A 126 5.68 15.72 23.05
N THR A 127 6.92 16.06 22.70
CA THR A 127 7.50 15.70 21.39
C THR A 127 7.57 14.18 21.24
N LYS A 128 7.96 13.47 22.30
CA LYS A 128 7.98 12.01 22.32
C LYS A 128 6.58 11.43 22.12
N ALA A 129 5.57 11.89 22.87
CA ALA A 129 4.19 11.43 22.73
C ALA A 129 3.63 11.67 21.33
N MET A 130 3.98 12.80 20.70
CA MET A 130 3.61 13.12 19.32
C MET A 130 4.16 12.10 18.32
N TYR A 131 5.46 11.80 18.38
CA TYR A 131 6.09 10.83 17.46
C TYR A 131 5.67 9.40 17.75
N GLU A 132 5.39 9.04 19.00
CA GLU A 132 4.80 7.74 19.36
C GLU A 132 3.40 7.56 18.74
N ALA A 133 2.59 8.63 18.70
CA ALA A 133 1.31 8.58 17.99
C ALA A 133 1.49 8.42 16.47
N ILE A 134 2.45 9.14 15.88
CA ILE A 134 2.78 9.06 14.45
C ILE A 134 3.31 7.66 14.09
N ALA A 135 3.93 6.93 15.00
CA ALA A 135 4.36 5.54 14.76
C ALA A 135 3.18 4.63 14.33
N GLY A 136 1.94 5.00 14.69
CA GLY A 136 0.73 4.36 14.18
C GLY A 136 0.62 4.39 12.66
N TYR A 137 1.17 5.41 11.99
CA TYR A 137 1.16 5.55 10.53
C TYR A 137 1.91 4.41 9.83
N GLY A 138 3.12 4.10 10.31
CA GLY A 138 3.88 2.94 9.81
C GLY A 138 3.13 1.64 10.10
N LEU A 139 2.64 1.46 11.33
CA LEU A 139 1.87 0.27 11.72
C LEU A 139 0.66 0.02 10.80
N GLY A 140 -0.10 1.07 10.47
CA GLY A 140 -1.24 0.97 9.56
C GLY A 140 -0.82 0.59 8.15
N GLY A 141 0.26 1.21 7.66
CA GLY A 141 0.82 0.94 6.35
C GLY A 141 1.26 -0.50 6.17
N SER A 142 2.13 -1.00 7.06
CA SER A 142 2.65 -2.37 6.98
C SER A 142 1.58 -3.42 7.28
N SER A 143 0.57 -3.11 8.12
CA SER A 143 -0.54 -4.04 8.36
C SER A 143 -1.36 -4.31 7.10
N VAL A 144 -1.71 -3.26 6.35
CA VAL A 144 -2.39 -3.40 5.05
C VAL A 144 -1.49 -4.10 4.03
N ALA A 145 -0.21 -3.73 3.99
CA ALA A 145 0.75 -4.31 3.07
C ALA A 145 0.90 -5.82 3.26
N LEU A 146 0.91 -6.29 4.51
CA LEU A 146 0.95 -7.71 4.84
C LEU A 146 -0.19 -8.47 4.16
N PHE A 147 -1.43 -7.99 4.32
CA PHE A 147 -2.57 -8.67 3.71
C PHE A 147 -2.58 -8.55 2.20
N GLY A 148 -2.27 -7.37 1.63
CA GLY A 148 -2.22 -7.20 0.17
C GLY A 148 -1.17 -8.09 -0.50
N ARG A 149 0.00 -8.25 0.15
CA ARG A 149 1.07 -9.11 -0.35
C ARG A 149 0.70 -10.60 -0.24
N VAL A 150 0.07 -11.01 0.86
CA VAL A 150 -0.36 -12.40 1.06
C VAL A 150 -1.54 -12.73 0.14
N GLY A 151 -2.58 -11.90 0.11
CA GLY A 151 -3.78 -12.11 -0.69
C GLY A 151 -3.48 -12.07 -2.19
N GLY A 152 -2.82 -11.01 -2.65
CA GLY A 152 -2.35 -10.89 -4.03
C GLY A 152 -1.33 -11.99 -4.41
N GLY A 153 -0.43 -12.34 -3.50
CA GLY A 153 0.58 -13.40 -3.68
C GLY A 153 -0.03 -14.79 -3.86
N ILE A 154 -1.05 -15.14 -3.06
CA ILE A 154 -1.80 -16.38 -3.21
C ILE A 154 -2.54 -16.40 -4.55
N TYR A 155 -3.18 -15.29 -4.91
CA TYR A 155 -3.92 -15.19 -6.17
C TYR A 155 -3.00 -15.39 -7.38
N THR A 156 -1.87 -14.65 -7.44
CA THR A 156 -0.94 -14.76 -8.57
C THR A 156 -0.31 -16.15 -8.65
N LYS A 157 0.24 -16.68 -7.55
CA LYS A 157 0.95 -17.96 -7.61
C LYS A 157 0.05 -19.17 -7.79
N ALA A 158 -1.20 -19.11 -7.36
CA ALA A 158 -2.16 -20.16 -7.70
C ALA A 158 -2.50 -20.17 -9.20
N ALA A 159 -2.62 -18.98 -9.81
CA ALA A 159 -2.94 -18.85 -11.23
C ALA A 159 -1.74 -19.22 -12.12
N ASP A 160 -0.56 -18.65 -11.85
CA ASP A 160 0.74 -18.90 -12.51
C ASP A 160 1.05 -20.40 -12.57
N VAL A 161 1.14 -21.06 -11.40
CA VAL A 161 1.45 -22.49 -11.31
C VAL A 161 0.39 -23.35 -12.01
N GLY A 162 -0.89 -22.98 -11.90
CA GLY A 162 -1.98 -23.70 -12.56
C GLY A 162 -1.94 -23.57 -14.09
N ALA A 163 -1.69 -22.36 -14.58
CA ALA A 163 -1.61 -22.04 -15.99
C ALA A 163 -0.42 -22.76 -16.65
N ASP A 164 0.75 -22.70 -16.02
CA ASP A 164 1.97 -23.27 -16.55
C ASP A 164 1.96 -24.81 -16.53
N LEU A 165 1.54 -25.43 -15.44
CA LEU A 165 1.52 -26.90 -15.36
C LEU A 165 0.49 -27.50 -16.32
N ALA A 166 -0.76 -27.03 -16.26
CA ALA A 166 -1.81 -27.59 -17.13
C ALA A 166 -1.59 -27.22 -18.60
N GLY A 167 -1.11 -26.01 -18.88
CA GLY A 167 -0.89 -25.51 -20.23
C GLY A 167 0.36 -26.11 -20.87
N LYS A 168 1.54 -25.84 -20.30
CA LYS A 168 2.83 -26.22 -20.91
C LYS A 168 3.12 -27.71 -20.76
N VAL A 169 2.95 -28.25 -19.55
CA VAL A 169 3.42 -29.62 -19.23
C VAL A 169 2.44 -30.68 -19.72
N GLU A 170 1.15 -30.51 -19.44
CA GLU A 170 0.13 -31.51 -19.77
C GLU A 170 -0.43 -31.35 -21.18
N ALA A 171 -0.84 -30.13 -21.55
CA ALA A 171 -1.52 -29.87 -22.83
C ALA A 171 -0.56 -29.49 -23.99
N GLY A 172 0.73 -29.30 -23.72
CA GLY A 172 1.73 -28.91 -24.73
C GLY A 172 1.46 -27.55 -25.37
N LEU A 173 0.74 -26.66 -24.67
CA LEU A 173 0.48 -25.29 -25.10
C LEU A 173 1.71 -24.40 -24.87
N ARG A 174 1.77 -23.26 -25.57
CA ARG A 174 2.75 -22.23 -25.28
C ARG A 174 2.40 -21.51 -23.97
N GLU A 175 3.39 -20.87 -23.37
CA GLU A 175 3.16 -19.88 -22.31
C GLU A 175 2.21 -18.78 -22.79
N ASP A 176 1.33 -18.33 -21.90
CA ASP A 176 0.31 -17.32 -22.18
C ASP A 176 -0.60 -17.63 -23.38
N ASP A 177 -0.78 -18.92 -23.73
CA ASP A 177 -1.64 -19.29 -24.85
C ASP A 177 -3.10 -18.90 -24.57
N PRO A 178 -3.77 -18.17 -25.48
CA PRO A 178 -5.14 -17.69 -25.26
C PRO A 178 -6.18 -18.80 -25.11
N ARG A 179 -5.84 -20.06 -25.45
CA ARG A 179 -6.69 -21.23 -25.23
C ARG A 179 -6.65 -21.74 -23.79
N ASN A 180 -5.64 -21.36 -23.01
CA ASN A 180 -5.53 -21.73 -21.62
C ASN A 180 -6.41 -20.81 -20.75
N PRO A 181 -7.45 -21.34 -20.07
CA PRO A 181 -8.40 -20.51 -19.33
C PRO A 181 -7.78 -19.80 -18.11
N ALA A 182 -6.61 -20.22 -17.65
CA ALA A 182 -5.94 -19.64 -16.49
C ALA A 182 -5.11 -18.37 -16.82
N VAL A 183 -4.81 -18.11 -18.09
CA VAL A 183 -3.89 -17.02 -18.52
C VAL A 183 -4.39 -15.64 -18.14
N VAL A 184 -5.72 -15.42 -18.16
CA VAL A 184 -6.29 -14.14 -17.71
C VAL A 184 -6.10 -13.97 -16.20
N ALA A 185 -6.25 -15.05 -15.43
CA ALA A 185 -6.05 -14.99 -13.98
C ALA A 185 -4.58 -14.74 -13.63
N ASP A 186 -3.66 -15.34 -14.39
CA ASP A 186 -2.21 -15.17 -14.24
C ASP A 186 -1.79 -13.71 -14.47
N ASN A 187 -2.13 -13.15 -15.63
CA ASN A 187 -1.84 -11.75 -15.95
C ASN A 187 -2.54 -10.76 -15.01
N VAL A 188 -3.74 -11.08 -14.51
CA VAL A 188 -4.38 -10.27 -13.45
C VAL A 188 -3.58 -10.38 -12.15
N GLY A 189 -3.09 -11.58 -11.83
CA GLY A 189 -2.22 -11.92 -10.72
C GLY A 189 -1.00 -11.01 -10.61
N ASP A 190 -0.28 -10.81 -11.71
CA ASP A 190 0.88 -9.91 -11.76
C ASP A 190 0.54 -8.49 -11.29
N ASN A 191 -0.62 -7.99 -11.69
CA ASN A 191 -1.03 -6.63 -11.34
C ASN A 191 -1.53 -6.50 -9.89
N VAL A 192 -2.10 -7.56 -9.32
CA VAL A 192 -2.65 -7.53 -7.95
C VAL A 192 -1.62 -7.96 -6.89
N GLY A 193 -0.80 -8.96 -7.16
CA GLY A 193 0.26 -9.42 -6.27
C GLY A 193 1.52 -8.60 -6.43
N ASP A 194 2.13 -8.70 -7.60
CA ASP A 194 3.49 -8.19 -7.83
C ASP A 194 3.54 -6.66 -7.90
N ILE A 195 2.43 -6.00 -8.25
CA ILE A 195 2.35 -4.54 -8.28
C ILE A 195 1.60 -3.98 -7.06
N ALA A 196 0.33 -4.31 -6.86
CA ALA A 196 -0.44 -3.69 -5.78
C ALA A 196 0.10 -4.07 -4.39
N GLY A 197 0.42 -5.35 -4.18
CA GLY A 197 1.04 -5.85 -2.96
C GLY A 197 2.42 -5.24 -2.72
N MET A 198 3.28 -5.19 -3.75
CA MET A 198 4.61 -4.55 -3.64
C MET A 198 4.51 -3.04 -3.37
N GLY A 199 3.57 -2.35 -4.01
CA GLY A 199 3.36 -0.92 -3.81
C GLY A 199 2.93 -0.56 -2.38
N ALA A 200 2.11 -1.41 -1.76
CA ALA A 200 1.75 -1.30 -0.36
C ALA A 200 2.95 -1.64 0.56
N ASP A 201 3.73 -2.67 0.22
CA ASP A 201 4.92 -3.13 0.95
C ASP A 201 6.06 -2.09 0.99
N LEU A 202 6.34 -1.41 -0.12
CA LEU A 202 7.36 -0.36 -0.18
C LEU A 202 6.95 0.92 0.55
N PHE A 203 5.66 1.12 0.76
CA PHE A 203 5.14 2.25 1.54
C PHE A 203 5.18 1.97 3.05
N GLY A 204 4.78 0.77 3.46
CA GLY A 204 4.63 0.37 4.86
C GLY A 204 5.94 0.22 5.61
#